data_AF-A0A7Y9J845-F1
#
_entry.id   AF-A0A7Y9J845-F1
#
_cell.length_a   1.000
_cell.length_b   1.000
_cell.length_c   1.000
_cell.angle_alpha   90.00
_cell.angle_beta   90.00
_cell.angle_gamma   90.00
#
_symmetry.space_group_name_H-M   'P 1'
#
loop_
_entity.id
_entity.type
_entity.pdbx_description
1 polymer ?
#
loop_
_entity_poly.entity_id
_entity_poly.type
_entity_poly.pdbx_seq_one_letter_code
_entity_poly.pdbx_strand_id
1 'polypeptide(L)' 'MLEYPRPEPRPATLLERMTGAGIGEERARAVIAAGGVRVAGQEDAVTDPDASVPWPTPWELLPSS' A
#
# COMPACT_ATOMS: atom_id res chain seq x y z
N MET A 1 6.94 10.17 31.28
CA MET A 1 6.39 9.30 30.22
C MET A 1 6.76 9.97 28.91
N LEU A 2 7.63 9.37 28.09
CA LEU A 2 7.84 9.87 26.72
C LEU A 2 6.59 9.47 25.92
N GLU A 3 5.71 10.41 25.66
CA GLU A 3 4.70 10.24 24.62
C GLU A 3 5.46 10.22 23.29
N TYR A 4 5.69 9.02 22.74
CA TYR A 4 6.09 8.91 21.34
C TYR A 4 4.98 9.57 20.52
N PRO A 5 5.26 10.62 19.74
CA PRO A 5 4.24 11.17 18.86
C PRO A 5 3.76 10.03 17.98
N ARG A 6 2.46 9.71 18.06
CA ARG A 6 1.88 8.80 17.06
C ARG A 6 2.18 9.44 15.71
N PRO A 7 2.84 8.73 14.78
CA PRO A 7 3.09 9.31 13.47
C PRO A 7 1.76 9.78 12.91
N GLU A 8 1.65 11.08 12.62
CA GLU A 8 0.49 11.61 11.92
C GLU A 8 0.31 10.80 10.63
N PRO A 9 -0.93 10.45 10.25
CA PRO A 9 -1.18 9.71 9.02
C PRO A 9 -0.80 10.59 7.84
N ARG A 10 0.47 10.50 7.42
CA ARG A 10 0.91 11.08 6.16
C ARG A 10 0.24 10.31 5.03
N PRO A 11 -0.28 10.98 3.99
CA PRO A 11 -0.66 10.29 2.78
C PRO A 11 0.58 9.54 2.27
N ALA A 12 0.47 8.22 2.19
CA ALA A 12 1.51 7.36 1.64
C ALA A 12 0.98 6.76 0.33
N THR A 13 1.84 6.62 -0.67
CA THR A 13 1.46 5.91 -1.89
C THR A 13 1.34 4.41 -1.61
N LEU A 14 0.64 3.68 -2.47
CA LEU A 14 0.58 2.23 -2.36
C LEU A 14 1.99 1.60 -2.41
N LEU A 15 2.87 2.14 -3.24
CA LEU A 15 4.26 1.70 -3.32
C LEU A 15 5.02 1.93 -1.99
N GLU A 16 4.90 3.09 -1.37
CA GLU A 16 5.51 3.39 -0.07
C GLU A 16 4.97 2.48 1.04
N ARG A 17 3.66 2.20 1.00
CA ARG A 17 2.99 1.29 1.92
C ARG A 17 3.53 -0.14 1.82
N MET A 18 3.71 -0.64 0.60
CA MET A 18 4.22 -1.98 0.34
C MET A 18 5.71 -2.12 0.68
N THR A 19 6.51 -1.11 0.34
CA THR A 19 7.94 -1.08 0.68
C THR A 19 8.16 -0.94 2.19
N GLY A 20 7.34 -0.13 2.88
CA GLY A 20 7.32 -0.06 4.34
C GLY A 20 6.93 -1.38 5.03
N ALA A 21 6.19 -2.26 4.34
CA ALA A 21 5.88 -3.62 4.81
C ALA A 21 6.98 -4.64 4.49
N GLY A 22 8.10 -4.24 3.88
CA GLY A 22 9.24 -5.10 3.54
C GLY A 22 9.17 -5.76 2.16
N ILE A 23 8.22 -5.38 1.31
CA ILE A 23 8.19 -5.83 -0.08
C ILE A 23 9.19 -5.00 -0.88
N GLY A 24 10.15 -5.64 -1.55
CA GLY A 24 11.12 -4.92 -2.38
C GLY A 24 10.44 -4.06 -3.45
N GLU A 25 10.96 -2.85 -3.71
CA GLU A 25 10.30 -1.85 -4.58
C GLU A 25 9.95 -2.41 -5.97
N GLU A 26 10.89 -3.09 -6.62
CA GLU A 26 10.69 -3.69 -7.94
C GLU A 26 9.52 -4.70 -7.93
N ARG A 27 9.48 -5.56 -6.91
CA ARG A 27 8.40 -6.53 -6.72
C ARG A 27 7.08 -5.83 -6.42
N ALA A 28 7.08 -4.79 -5.59
CA ALA A 28 5.89 -4.02 -5.28
C ALA A 28 5.31 -3.37 -6.54
N ARG A 29 6.15 -2.70 -7.35
CA ARG A 29 5.75 -2.12 -8.64
C ARG A 29 5.16 -3.17 -9.58
N ALA A 30 5.82 -4.32 -9.73
CA ALA A 30 5.34 -5.39 -10.60
C ALA A 30 3.97 -5.94 -10.15
N VAL A 31 3.79 -6.16 -8.85
CA VAL A 31 2.54 -6.68 -8.29
C VAL A 31 1.40 -5.67 -8.42
N ILE A 32 1.67 -4.39 -8.17
CA ILE A 32 0.69 -3.31 -8.37
C ILE A 32 0.30 -3.24 -9.85
N ALA A 33 1.28 -3.11 -10.76
CA ALA A 33 1.01 -3.00 -12.20
C ALA A 33 0.25 -4.22 -12.77
N ALA A 34 0.44 -5.41 -12.19
CA ALA A 34 -0.28 -6.62 -12.56
C ALA A 34 -1.73 -6.69 -12.01
N GLY A 35 -2.18 -5.70 -11.24
CA GLY A 35 -3.48 -5.72 -10.56
C GLY A 35 -3.54 -6.70 -9.39
N GLY A 36 -2.39 -7.04 -8.80
CA GLY A 36 -2.27 -7.99 -7.69
C GLY A 36 -2.54 -7.38 -6.31
N VAL A 37 -3.07 -6.16 -6.23
CA VAL A 37 -3.31 -5.47 -4.95
C VAL A 37 -4.72 -4.93 -4.88
N ARG A 38 -5.40 -5.16 -3.75
CA ARG A 38 -6.69 -4.55 -3.43
C ARG A 38 -6.56 -3.64 -2.22
N VAL A 39 -7.16 -2.46 -2.29
CA VAL A 39 -7.24 -1.51 -1.18
C VAL A 39 -8.66 -1.52 -0.64
N ALA A 40 -8.82 -1.54 0.68
CA ALA A 40 -10.13 -1.54 1.32
C ALA A 40 -10.91 -0.27 0.93
N GLY A 41 -12.13 -0.46 0.43
CA GLY A 41 -12.97 0.63 -0.08
C GLY A 41 -12.80 0.93 -1.57
N GLN A 42 -11.90 0.24 -2.28
CA GLN A 42 -11.86 0.25 -3.74
C GLN A 42 -12.47 -1.05 -4.30
N GLU A 43 -13.40 -0.90 -5.24
CA GLU A 43 -14.05 -2.03 -5.90
C GLU A 43 -13.09 -2.75 -6.85
N ASP A 44 -12.17 -2.02 -7.48
CA ASP A 44 -11.19 -2.58 -8.41
C ASP A 44 -9.81 -2.76 -7.79
N ALA A 45 -9.00 -3.61 -8.43
CA ALA A 45 -7.58 -3.73 -8.11
C ALA A 45 -6.85 -2.42 -8.41
N VAL A 46 -5.93 -2.03 -7.52
CA VAL A 46 -5.12 -0.84 -7.71
C VAL A 46 -3.92 -1.20 -8.60
N THR A 47 -3.84 -0.56 -9.75
CA THR A 47 -2.77 -0.75 -10.74
C THR A 47 -1.78 0.40 -10.83
N ASP A 48 -2.04 1.49 -10.09
CA ASP A 48 -1.19 2.66 -10.02
C ASP A 48 -0.32 2.63 -8.74
N PRO A 49 1.02 2.54 -8.84
CA PRO A 49 1.91 2.55 -7.68
C PRO A 49 1.91 3.87 -6.92
N ASP A 50 1.58 4.97 -7.59
CA ASP A 50 1.53 6.31 -6.99
C ASP A 50 0.13 6.64 -6.45
N ALA A 51 -0.81 5.69 -6.51
CA ALA A 51 -2.14 5.82 -5.91
C ALA A 51 -2.01 6.15 -4.43
N SER A 52 -2.66 7.25 -4.02
CA SER A 52 -2.68 7.67 -2.63
C SER A 52 -3.53 6.70 -1.80
N VAL A 53 -2.91 6.06 -0.80
CA VAL A 53 -3.57 5.13 0.11
C VAL A 53 -3.45 5.69 1.54
N PRO A 54 -4.49 6.38 2.04
CA PRO A 54 -4.47 6.98 3.37
C PRO A 54 -4.14 5.95 4.45
N TRP A 55 -3.40 6.34 5.48
CA TRP A 55 -3.32 5.54 6.70
C TRP A 55 -4.60 5.76 7.53
N PRO A 56 -5.21 4.72 8.15
CA PRO A 56 -4.79 3.32 8.22
C PRO A 56 -5.51 2.39 7.21
N THR A 57 -5.86 2.86 6.01
CA THR A 57 -6.62 2.05 5.04
C THR A 57 -5.91 0.72 4.76
N PRO A 58 -6.56 -0.43 5.00
CA PRO A 58 -5.97 -1.73 4.72
C PRO A 58 -5.73 -1.96 3.21
N TRP A 59 -4.73 -2.77 2.89
CA TRP A 59 -4.52 -3.31 1.55
C TRP A 59 -4.11 -4.78 1.69
N GLU A 60 -4.38 -5.56 0.65
CA GLU A 60 -4.07 -6.98 0.59
C GLU A 60 -3.52 -7.38 -0.77
N LEU A 61 -2.65 -8.39 -0.76
CA LEU A 61 -2.16 -9.02 -1.98
C LEU A 61 -3.19 -10.03 -2.47
N LEU A 62 -3.60 -9.88 -3.72
CA LEU A 62 -4.44 -10.87 -4.37
C LEU A 62 -3.59 -12.10 -4.73
N PRO A 63 -4.11 -13.33 -4.55
CA PRO A 63 -3.42 -14.53 -4.97
C PRO A 63 -3.19 -14.49 -6.48
N SER A 64 -1.96 -14.70 -6.94
CA SER A 64 -1.68 -14.91 -8.36
C SER A 64 -2.41 -16.18 -8.81
N SER A 65 -3.38 -16.04 -9.73
CA SER A 65 -4.05 -17.19 -10.38
C SER A 65 -3.10 -17.92 -11.32
#